data_AF-A0A2Z6QIB9-F1
#
_entry.id   AF-A0A2Z6QIB9-F1
#
_cell.length_a   1.000
_cell.length_b   1.000
_cell.length_c   1.000
_cell.angle_alpha   90.00
_cell.angle_beta   90.00
_cell.angle_gamma   90.00
#
_symmetry.space_group_name_H-M   'P 1'
#
loop_
_entity.id
_entity.type
_entity.pdbx_description
1 polymer ?
#
loop_
_entity_poly.entity_id
_entity_poly.type
_entity_poly.pdbx_seq_one_letter_code
_entity_poly.pdbx_strand_id
1 'polypeptide(L)'
;MRQKSIADEKINQFETDAKQWIRDFCHPTIGNPNSVNQQEGMYLRTDVTPYMHVFAQHIPQFMRFLKQKGMVLRHFSASSIEKKNHQQIRLFLEE
;
A
#
# COMPACT_ATOMS: atom_id res chain seq x y z
N MET A 1 -11.73 -21.68 7.92
CA MET A 1 -12.53 -21.00 6.86
C MET A 1 -11.69 -20.89 5.60
N ARG A 2 -12.07 -21.55 4.50
CA ARG A 2 -11.43 -21.36 3.18
C ARG A 2 -11.69 -19.92 2.73
N GLN A 3 -10.64 -19.10 2.67
CA GLN A 3 -10.75 -17.73 2.19
C GLN A 3 -11.12 -17.77 0.70
N LYS A 4 -12.22 -17.11 0.30
CA LYS A 4 -12.63 -17.04 -1.11
C LYS A 4 -11.47 -16.51 -1.94
N SER A 5 -11.10 -17.23 -2.99
CA SER A 5 -10.08 -16.78 -3.95
C SER A 5 -10.45 -15.38 -4.44
N ILE A 6 -9.50 -14.44 -4.40
CA ILE A 6 -9.70 -13.09 -4.90
C ILE A 6 -9.87 -13.18 -6.43
N ALA A 7 -10.96 -12.61 -6.95
CA ALA A 7 -11.21 -12.51 -8.38
C ALA A 7 -10.13 -11.63 -9.05
N ASP A 8 -9.68 -11.99 -10.25
CA ASP A 8 -8.61 -11.23 -10.93
C ASP A 8 -9.03 -9.80 -11.24
N GLU A 9 -10.33 -9.57 -11.48
CA GLU A 9 -10.92 -8.25 -11.66
C GLU A 9 -10.66 -7.35 -10.45
N LYS A 10 -10.71 -7.89 -9.22
CA LYS A 10 -10.42 -7.13 -8.00
C LYS A 10 -8.95 -6.75 -7.90
N ILE A 11 -8.04 -7.61 -8.36
CA ILE A 11 -6.61 -7.30 -8.37
C ILE A 11 -6.31 -6.23 -9.41
N ASN A 12 -6.93 -6.32 -10.59
CA ASN A 12 -6.77 -5.33 -11.66
C ASN A 12 -7.33 -3.96 -11.26
N GLN A 13 -8.50 -3.93 -10.61
CA GLN A 13 -9.08 -2.69 -10.09
C GLN A 13 -8.16 -2.07 -9.04
N PHE A 14 -7.71 -2.87 -8.06
CA PHE A 14 -6.77 -2.41 -7.04
C PHE A 14 -5.49 -1.81 -7.64
N GLU A 15 -4.89 -2.47 -8.65
CA GLU A 15 -3.70 -1.95 -9.32
C GLU A 15 -3.96 -0.60 -10.01
N THR A 16 -5.10 -0.48 -10.67
CA THR A 16 -5.51 0.75 -11.36
C THR A 16 -5.68 1.88 -10.35
N ASP A 17 -6.41 1.63 -9.27
CA ASP A 17 -6.70 2.61 -8.23
C ASP A 17 -5.43 3.03 -7.49
N ALA A 18 -4.55 2.08 -7.14
CA ALA A 18 -3.31 2.37 -6.43
C ALA A 18 -2.33 3.19 -7.30
N LYS A 19 -2.27 2.91 -8.61
CA LYS A 19 -1.47 3.70 -9.54
C LYS A 19 -2.05 5.09 -9.77
N GLN A 20 -3.37 5.22 -9.84
CA GLN A 20 -4.04 6.51 -9.95
C GLN A 20 -3.79 7.35 -8.69
N TRP A 21 -3.90 6.75 -7.52
CA TRP A 21 -3.60 7.42 -6.25
C TRP A 21 -2.18 8.01 -6.19
N ILE A 22 -1.16 7.28 -6.67
CA ILE A 22 0.20 7.83 -6.77
C ILE A 22 0.29 9.00 -7.77
N ARG A 23 -0.45 8.95 -8.88
CA ARG A 23 -0.49 10.05 -9.86
C ARG A 23 -1.13 11.30 -9.26
N ASP A 24 -2.22 11.13 -8.53
CA ASP A 24 -2.92 12.24 -7.86
C ASP A 24 -2.08 12.82 -6.72
N PHE A 25 -1.38 11.97 -5.98
CA PHE A 25 -0.41 12.39 -4.96
C PHE A 25 0.72 13.26 -5.56
N CYS A 26 1.26 12.84 -6.71
CA CYS A 26 2.34 13.54 -7.40
C CYS A 26 1.84 14.60 -8.41
N HIS A 27 0.61 15.11 -8.25
CA HIS A 27 0.05 16.06 -9.21
C HIS A 27 0.96 17.31 -9.27
N PRO A 28 1.50 17.67 -10.43
CA PRO A 28 2.39 18.83 -10.54
C PRO A 28 1.58 20.12 -10.39
N THR A 29 2.24 21.18 -9.93
CA THR A 29 1.67 22.53 -10.02
C THR A 29 1.50 22.90 -11.50
N ILE A 30 0.27 23.19 -11.92
CA ILE A 30 -0.06 23.60 -13.29
C ILE A 30 -0.34 25.11 -13.30
N GLY A 31 0.27 25.83 -14.23
CA GLY A 31 0.09 27.27 -14.40
C GLY A 31 1.35 28.07 -14.10
N ASN A 32 1.36 29.32 -14.54
CA ASN A 32 2.47 30.23 -14.26
C ASN A 32 2.42 30.70 -12.80
N PRO A 33 3.59 30.92 -12.16
CA PRO A 33 3.64 31.51 -10.83
C PRO A 33 2.83 32.82 -10.81
N ASN A 34 1.93 32.96 -9.83
CA ASN A 34 1.05 34.12 -9.64
C ASN A 34 -0.06 34.31 -10.70
N SER A 35 -0.38 33.27 -11.48
CA SER A 35 -1.56 33.32 -12.36
C SER A 35 -2.84 32.92 -11.59
N VAL A 36 -3.97 33.55 -11.92
CA VAL A 36 -5.29 33.22 -11.33
C VAL A 36 -5.69 31.75 -11.59
N ASN A 37 -5.11 31.13 -12.62
CA ASN A 37 -5.35 29.73 -12.99
C ASN A 37 -4.27 28.77 -12.46
N GLN A 38 -3.45 29.19 -11.49
CA GLN A 38 -2.45 28.30 -10.89
C GLN A 38 -3.15 27.24 -10.03
N GLN A 39 -3.01 25.99 -10.42
CA GLN A 39 -3.42 24.84 -9.63
C GLN A 39 -2.20 24.29 -8.92
N GLU A 40 -2.16 24.41 -7.59
CA GLU A 40 -1.05 23.94 -6.78
C GLU A 40 -1.02 22.40 -6.74
N GLY A 41 0.17 21.84 -6.97
CA GLY A 41 0.42 20.41 -6.79
C GLY A 41 0.52 20.03 -5.32
N MET A 42 0.28 18.76 -4.98
CA MET A 42 0.37 18.30 -3.59
C MET A 42 1.80 17.93 -3.18
N TYR A 43 2.41 16.99 -3.91
CA TYR A 43 3.75 16.48 -3.60
C TYR A 43 4.57 16.25 -4.87
N LEU A 44 5.89 16.22 -4.72
CA LEU A 44 6.81 15.87 -5.79
C LEU A 44 6.92 14.36 -5.92
N ARG A 45 7.35 13.90 -7.11
CA ARG A 45 7.63 12.48 -7.34
C ARG A 45 8.73 11.94 -6.41
N THR A 46 9.65 12.81 -5.97
CA THR A 46 10.70 12.48 -4.99
C THR A 46 10.18 12.23 -3.59
N ASP A 47 8.96 12.67 -3.29
CA ASP A 47 8.34 12.52 -1.97
C ASP A 47 7.60 11.17 -1.84
N VAL A 48 7.56 10.37 -2.91
CA VAL A 48 7.00 9.02 -2.89
C VAL A 48 7.87 8.13 -2.01
N THR A 49 7.33 7.73 -0.87
CA THR A 49 8.03 6.85 0.07
C THR A 49 8.19 5.44 -0.49
N PRO A 50 9.17 4.65 0.00
CA PRO A 50 9.31 3.24 -0.37
C PRO A 50 8.03 2.42 -0.16
N TYR A 51 7.27 2.68 0.91
CA TYR A 51 6.01 1.99 1.18
C TYR A 51 4.94 2.27 0.11
N MET A 52 4.84 3.52 -0.36
CA MET A 52 3.93 3.91 -1.44
C MET A 52 4.30 3.24 -2.75
N HIS A 53 5.60 3.20 -3.07
CA HIS A 53 6.11 2.52 -4.27
C HIS A 53 5.79 1.01 -4.23
N VAL A 54 6.08 0.34 -3.10
CA VAL A 54 5.75 -1.07 -2.91
C VAL A 54 4.25 -1.32 -3.02
N PHE A 55 3.44 -0.47 -2.40
CA PHE A 55 1.99 -0.56 -2.42
C PHE A 55 1.42 -0.52 -3.84
N ALA A 56 1.81 0.46 -4.66
CA ALA A 56 1.23 0.63 -5.99
C ALA A 56 1.84 -0.28 -7.07
N GLN A 57 3.14 -0.64 -6.96
CA GLN A 57 3.85 -1.37 -8.01
C GLN A 57 3.97 -2.87 -7.73
N HIS A 58 4.19 -3.27 -6.48
CA HIS A 58 4.59 -4.64 -6.13
C HIS A 58 3.46 -5.45 -5.47
N ILE A 59 2.59 -4.82 -4.66
CA ILE A 59 1.45 -5.51 -4.04
C ILE A 59 0.55 -6.23 -5.07
N PRO A 60 0.14 -5.62 -6.20
CA PRO A 60 -0.67 -6.32 -7.20
C PRO A 60 0.04 -7.56 -7.78
N GLN A 61 1.36 -7.46 -8.00
CA GLN A 61 2.16 -8.59 -8.48
C GLN A 61 2.18 -9.73 -7.46
N PHE A 62 2.41 -9.41 -6.18
CA PHE A 62 2.36 -10.38 -5.09
C PHE A 62 0.97 -11.00 -4.93
N MET A 63 -0.11 -10.23 -5.08
CA MET A 63 -1.47 -10.77 -5.01
C MET A 63 -1.71 -11.83 -6.09
N ARG A 64 -1.27 -11.59 -7.33
CA ARG A 64 -1.36 -12.57 -8.42
C ARG A 64 -0.52 -13.82 -8.15
N PHE A 65 0.74 -13.62 -7.76
CA PHE A 65 1.65 -14.72 -7.44
C PHE A 65 1.13 -15.61 -6.31
N LEU A 66 0.70 -14.99 -5.20
CA LEU A 66 0.19 -15.71 -4.04
C LEU A 66 -1.14 -16.41 -4.35
N LYS A 67 -2.01 -15.79 -5.14
CA LYS A 67 -3.25 -16.42 -5.61
C LYS A 67 -2.97 -17.73 -6.34
N GLN A 68 -1.99 -17.76 -7.24
CA GLN A 68 -1.59 -18.99 -7.96
C GLN A 68 -1.10 -20.09 -7.00
N LYS A 69 -0.56 -19.71 -5.84
CA LYS A 69 -0.10 -20.63 -4.80
C LYS A 69 -1.16 -20.95 -3.75
N GLY A 70 -2.40 -20.45 -3.90
CA GLY A 70 -3.46 -20.61 -2.90
C GLY A 70 -3.19 -19.87 -1.58
N MET A 71 -2.30 -18.87 -1.61
CA MET A 71 -1.90 -18.05 -0.47
C MET A 71 -2.46 -16.63 -0.57
N VAL A 72 -2.32 -15.88 0.53
CA VAL A 72 -2.65 -14.44 0.59
C VAL A 72 -1.60 -13.67 1.39
N LEU A 73 -1.49 -12.36 1.15
CA LEU A 73 -0.51 -11.47 1.78
C LEU A 73 -0.51 -11.53 3.32
N ARG A 74 -1.70 -11.72 3.94
CA ARG A 74 -1.83 -11.79 5.40
C ARG A 74 -0.96 -12.88 6.05
N HIS A 75 -0.66 -13.97 5.34
CA HIS A 75 0.21 -15.03 5.87
C HIS A 75 1.65 -14.56 6.09
N PHE A 76 2.06 -13.48 5.45
CA PHE A 76 3.39 -12.89 5.55
C PHE A 76 3.44 -11.67 6.49
N SER A 77 2.37 -11.43 7.25
CA SER A 77 2.33 -10.39 8.28
C SER A 77 3.22 -10.77 9.47
N ALA A 78 4.00 -9.82 9.99
CA ALA A 78 4.78 -9.99 11.22
C ALA A 78 3.96 -9.78 12.50
N SER A 79 2.65 -9.54 12.41
CA SER A 79 1.80 -9.19 13.56
C SER A 79 1.82 -10.21 14.71
N SER A 80 2.02 -11.50 14.42
CA SER A 80 2.16 -12.53 15.45
C SER A 80 3.44 -12.39 16.27
N ILE A 81 4.53 -11.92 15.66
CA ILE A 81 5.82 -11.69 16.33
C ILE A 81 5.69 -10.48 17.25
N GLU A 82 5.12 -9.38 16.76
CA GLU A 82 4.86 -8.18 17.57
C GLU A 82 3.96 -8.48 18.77
N LYS A 83 2.91 -9.29 18.57
CA LYS A 83 2.03 -9.72 19.67
C LYS A 83 2.80 -10.54 20.71
N LYS A 84 3.66 -11.46 20.29
CA LYS A 84 4.48 -12.26 21.20
C LYS A 84 5.44 -11.37 22.00
N ASN A 85 6.11 -10.43 21.34
CA ASN A 85 7.02 -9.49 21.99
C ASN A 85 6.29 -8.63 23.03
N HIS A 86 5.12 -8.09 22.68
CA HIS A 86 4.30 -7.32 23.60
C HIS A 86 3.86 -8.13 24.84
N GLN A 87 3.43 -9.38 24.63
CA GLN A 87 3.07 -10.29 25.74
C GLN A 87 4.27 -10.61 26.64
N GLN A 88 5.47 -10.77 26.08
CA GLN A 88 6.68 -11.02 26.85
C GLN A 88 7.06 -9.81 27.71
N ILE A 89 7.03 -8.60 27.14
CA ILE A 89 7.31 -7.36 27.87
C ILE A 89 6.31 -7.19 29.02
N ARG A 90 5.03 -7.43 28.76
CA ARG A 90 3.98 -7.34 29.77
C ARG A 90 4.22 -8.29 30.96
N LEU A 91 4.54 -9.56 30.68
CA LEU A 91 4.84 -10.55 31.72
C LEU A 91 6.10 -10.20 32.54
N PHE A 92 7.11 -9.61 31.88
CA PHE A 92 8.36 -9.22 32.54
C PHE A 92 8.18 -8.00 33.47
N LEU A 93 7.29 -7.08 33.12
CA LEU A 93 7.04 -5.84 33.86
C LEU A 93 5.92 -5.96 34.92
N GLU A 94 5.35 -7.15 35.11
CA GLU A 94 4.24 -7.43 36.05
C GLU A 94 2.99 -6.50 35.87
N GLU A 95 2.66 -6.12 34.62
CA GLU A 95 1.36 -5.48 34.25
C GLU A 95 0.29 -6.45 33.74
#